data_AF-A0A069IFW7-F1
#
_entry.id   AF-A0A069IFW7-F1
#
_cell.length_a   1.000
_cell.length_b   1.000
_cell.length_c   1.000
_cell.angle_alpha   90.00
_cell.angle_beta   90.00
_cell.angle_gamma   90.00
#
_symmetry.space_group_name_H-M   'P 1'
#
loop_
_entity.id
_entity.type
_entity.pdbx_description
1 polymer ?
#
loop_
_entity_poly.entity_id
_entity_poly.type
_entity_poly.pdbx_seq_one_letter_code
_entity_poly.pdbx_strand_id
1 'polypeptide(L)'
;MGRAWRLEVGVETLLLGFCLYFVLVLNGPFWRALFAERTLSGLRDLGYGVAVGTALVTAHFVLLAPFINRWTAKPLLTILVVVAAGASYFMSQYGIYLDPGMARNVLRTDAAEARELLTLRMMGSIALLALPPLLLLPWVTLRQRSLTRSVGLCVVAILVAVVVGVGTLSLVFKDFAAQMRNHKEIRYLLAPVNVVYAFTGALAG
;
A
#
# COMPACT_ATOMS: atom_id res chain seq x y z
N MET A 1 35.92 -8.71 8.11
CA MET A 1 34.71 -9.34 8.69
C MET A 1 33.52 -8.43 8.44
N GLY A 2 32.46 -8.71 7.67
CA GLY A 2 32.12 -9.74 6.70
C GLY A 2 31.08 -9.13 5.73
N ARG A 3 31.39 -9.05 4.43
CA ARG A 3 30.51 -8.53 3.36
C ARG A 3 29.68 -9.67 2.75
N ALA A 4 28.88 -10.38 3.55
CA ALA A 4 28.23 -11.61 3.08
C ALA A 4 26.69 -11.51 2.89
N TRP A 5 26.04 -10.38 3.22
CA TRP A 5 24.57 -10.29 3.22
C TRP A 5 24.05 -9.03 2.53
N ARG A 6 24.49 -8.75 1.29
CA ARG A 6 23.88 -7.69 0.47
C ARG A 6 23.05 -8.34 -0.63
N LEU A 7 21.73 -8.27 -0.50
CA LEU A 7 20.80 -8.77 -1.51
C LEU A 7 20.80 -7.81 -2.69
N GLU A 8 21.33 -8.23 -3.83
CA GLU A 8 21.28 -7.44 -5.05
C GLU A 8 19.99 -7.72 -5.81
N VAL A 9 19.09 -6.74 -5.85
CA VAL A 9 17.77 -6.86 -6.49
C VAL A 9 17.51 -5.70 -7.46
N GLY A 10 16.67 -5.97 -8.46
CA GLY A 10 16.15 -4.93 -9.34
C GLY A 10 15.21 -4.00 -8.58
N VAL A 11 15.10 -2.75 -9.04
CA VAL A 11 14.19 -1.75 -8.48
C VAL A 11 12.73 -2.23 -8.57
N GLU A 12 12.39 -2.92 -9.65
CA GLU A 12 11.07 -3.47 -9.93
C GLU A 12 10.74 -4.60 -8.94
N THR A 13 11.70 -5.50 -8.67
CA THR A 13 11.53 -6.59 -7.71
C THR A 13 11.35 -6.06 -6.29
N LEU A 14 12.15 -5.05 -5.90
CA LEU A 14 11.98 -4.39 -4.60
C LEU A 14 10.60 -3.77 -4.48
N LEU A 15 10.18 -3.01 -5.50
CA LEU A 15 8.86 -2.37 -5.50
C LEU A 15 7.73 -3.40 -5.40
N LEU A 16 7.79 -4.48 -6.18
CA LEU A 16 6.80 -5.55 -6.13
C LEU A 16 6.68 -6.16 -4.72
N GLY A 17 7.81 -6.41 -4.05
CA GLY A 17 7.82 -6.89 -2.66
C GLY A 17 7.13 -5.93 -1.70
N PHE A 18 7.35 -4.62 -1.86
CA PHE A 18 6.66 -3.61 -1.06
C PHE A 18 5.17 -3.49 -1.40
N CYS A 19 4.78 -3.58 -2.66
CA CYS A 19 3.36 -3.60 -3.05
C CYS A 19 2.64 -4.82 -2.45
N LEU A 20 3.28 -5.99 -2.46
CA LEU A 20 2.77 -7.19 -1.76
C LEU A 20 2.63 -6.93 -0.26
N TYR A 21 3.64 -6.32 0.37
CA TYR A 21 3.58 -5.98 1.78
C TYR A 21 2.45 -5.00 2.11
N PHE A 22 2.28 -3.94 1.32
CA PHE A 22 1.20 -2.98 1.47
C PHE A 22 -0.15 -3.68 1.41
N VAL A 23 -0.38 -4.50 0.38
CA VAL A 23 -1.67 -5.16 0.18
C VAL A 23 -1.93 -6.24 1.22
N LEU A 24 -0.95 -7.10 1.52
CA LEU A 24 -1.19 -8.27 2.39
C LEU A 24 -1.15 -7.93 3.88
N VAL A 25 -0.30 -6.98 4.29
CA VAL A 25 -0.05 -6.68 5.71
C VAL A 25 -0.70 -5.36 6.12
N LEU A 26 -0.46 -4.27 5.38
CA LEU A 26 -0.92 -2.94 5.80
C LEU A 26 -2.40 -2.66 5.46
N ASN A 27 -2.98 -3.37 4.48
CA ASN A 27 -4.39 -3.24 4.10
C ASN A 27 -5.33 -4.22 4.85
N GLY A 28 -4.97 -4.63 6.07
CA GLY A 28 -5.83 -5.46 6.93
C GLY A 28 -7.28 -4.94 7.09
N PRO A 29 -7.50 -3.64 7.38
CA PRO A 29 -8.85 -3.06 7.45
C PRO A 29 -9.65 -3.21 6.16
N PHE A 30 -9.01 -3.01 5.01
CA PHE A 30 -9.63 -3.22 3.71
C PHE A 30 -10.09 -4.67 3.54
N TRP A 31 -9.24 -5.65 3.87
CA TRP A 31 -9.61 -7.07 3.78
C TRP A 31 -10.77 -7.43 4.71
N ARG A 32 -10.77 -6.92 5.94
CA ARG A 32 -11.87 -7.14 6.89
C ARG A 32 -13.18 -6.58 6.32
N ALA A 33 -13.17 -5.37 5.76
CA ALA A 33 -14.35 -4.78 5.15
C ALA A 33 -14.79 -5.54 3.87
N LEU A 34 -13.84 -5.97 3.05
CA LEU A 34 -14.12 -6.72 1.82
C LEU A 34 -14.80 -8.07 2.08
N PHE A 35 -14.46 -8.72 3.21
CA PHE A 35 -14.99 -10.03 3.57
C PHE A 35 -16.05 -10.01 4.68
N ALA A 36 -16.38 -8.85 5.26
CA ALA A 36 -17.34 -8.75 6.37
C ALA A 36 -18.71 -9.36 6.03
N GLU A 37 -19.17 -9.21 4.79
CA GLU A 37 -20.47 -9.69 4.31
C GLU A 37 -20.37 -10.99 3.50
N ARG A 38 -19.18 -11.60 3.41
CA ARG A 38 -18.96 -12.84 2.65
C ARG A 38 -18.81 -14.00 3.62
N THR A 39 -19.57 -15.08 3.40
CA THR A 39 -19.31 -16.36 4.07
C THR A 39 -18.01 -16.94 3.50
N LEU A 40 -16.93 -16.90 4.28
CA LEU A 40 -15.60 -17.41 3.90
C LEU A 40 -15.58 -18.96 3.87
N SER A 41 -16.34 -19.56 2.95
CA SER A 41 -16.62 -21.00 3.00
C SER A 41 -16.21 -21.79 1.75
N GLY A 42 -15.48 -21.20 0.79
CA GLY A 42 -15.04 -21.97 -0.38
C GLY A 42 -13.93 -21.38 -1.25
N LEU A 43 -13.49 -22.19 -2.23
CA LEU A 43 -12.47 -21.84 -3.23
C LEU A 43 -12.85 -20.60 -4.06
N ARG A 44 -14.15 -20.32 -4.20
CA ARG A 44 -14.65 -19.13 -4.91
C ARG A 44 -14.27 -17.83 -4.19
N ASP A 45 -14.39 -17.79 -2.86
CA ASP A 45 -14.04 -16.60 -2.07
C ASP A 45 -12.53 -16.41 -1.99
N LEU A 46 -11.76 -17.51 -1.95
CA LEU A 46 -10.32 -17.47 -2.10
C LEU A 46 -9.92 -16.92 -3.47
N GLY A 47 -10.53 -17.40 -4.55
CA GLY A 47 -10.31 -16.90 -5.91
C GLY A 47 -10.65 -15.41 -6.05
N TYR A 48 -11.75 -14.97 -5.43
CA TYR A 48 -12.12 -13.55 -5.36
C TYR A 48 -11.06 -12.72 -4.63
N GLY A 49 -10.63 -13.17 -3.44
CA GLY A 49 -9.58 -12.52 -2.65
C GLY A 49 -8.27 -12.41 -3.41
N VAL A 50 -7.83 -13.49 -4.06
CA VAL A 50 -6.62 -13.49 -4.90
C VAL A 50 -6.77 -12.52 -6.06
N ALA A 51 -7.89 -12.53 -6.79
CA ALA A 51 -8.11 -11.64 -7.92
C ALA A 51 -8.08 -10.15 -7.52
N VAL A 52 -8.77 -9.79 -6.42
CA VAL A 52 -8.77 -8.43 -5.87
C VAL A 52 -7.37 -8.06 -5.35
N GLY A 53 -6.72 -8.95 -4.62
CA GLY A 53 -5.37 -8.74 -4.09
C GLY A 53 -4.35 -8.50 -5.19
N THR A 54 -4.36 -9.34 -6.24
CA THR A 54 -3.50 -9.16 -7.41
C THR A 54 -3.78 -7.83 -8.10
N ALA A 55 -5.05 -7.48 -8.32
CA ALA A 55 -5.41 -6.19 -8.92
C ALA A 55 -4.87 -5.01 -8.08
N LEU A 56 -5.00 -5.07 -6.76
CA LEU A 56 -4.46 -4.04 -5.86
C LEU A 56 -2.93 -3.97 -5.89
N VAL A 57 -2.23 -5.11 -5.89
CA VAL A 57 -0.76 -5.13 -5.97
C VAL A 57 -0.31 -4.47 -7.27
N THR A 58 -0.94 -4.84 -8.39
CA THR A 58 -0.61 -4.25 -9.69
C THR A 58 -0.96 -2.77 -9.77
N ALA A 59 -2.07 -2.33 -9.16
CA ALA A 59 -2.43 -0.91 -9.12
C ALA A 59 -1.39 -0.11 -8.33
N HIS A 60 -0.97 -0.57 -7.15
CA HIS A 60 0.11 0.07 -6.39
C HIS A 60 1.41 0.09 -7.18
N PHE A 61 1.75 -1.00 -7.86
CA PHE A 61 2.95 -1.08 -8.68
C PHE A 61 2.93 -0.05 -9.81
N VAL A 62 1.84 0.01 -10.59
CA VAL A 62 1.67 0.97 -11.70
C VAL A 62 1.74 2.41 -11.22
N LEU A 63 1.13 2.71 -10.07
CA LEU A 63 1.14 4.05 -9.48
C LEU A 63 2.53 4.45 -8.98
N LEU A 64 3.30 3.53 -8.39
CA LEU A 64 4.57 3.85 -7.74
C LEU A 64 5.78 3.71 -8.67
N ALA A 65 5.74 2.80 -9.65
CA ALA A 65 6.86 2.48 -10.52
C ALA A 65 7.50 3.71 -11.22
N PRO A 66 6.73 4.72 -11.70
CA PRO A 66 7.31 5.92 -12.31
C PRO A 66 8.17 6.75 -11.34
N PHE A 67 7.86 6.72 -10.04
CA PHE A 67 8.51 7.53 -9.02
C PHE A 67 9.67 6.81 -8.32
N ILE A 68 9.78 5.49 -8.51
CA ILE A 68 10.73 4.63 -7.82
C ILE A 68 11.92 4.35 -8.73
N ASN A 69 13.06 4.96 -8.40
CA ASN A 69 14.36 4.76 -9.07
C ASN A 69 15.45 4.45 -8.03
N ARG A 70 16.69 4.22 -8.47
CA ARG A 70 17.80 3.85 -7.57
C ARG A 70 18.10 4.85 -6.45
N TRP A 71 17.70 6.11 -6.59
CA TRP A 71 17.90 7.17 -5.60
C TRP A 71 16.65 7.37 -4.74
N THR A 72 15.46 7.29 -5.33
CA THR A 72 14.19 7.56 -4.64
C THR A 72 13.58 6.34 -3.97
N ALA A 73 13.95 5.12 -4.36
CA ALA A 73 13.33 3.89 -3.88
C ALA A 73 13.35 3.78 -2.36
N LYS A 74 14.53 3.89 -1.74
CA LYS A 74 14.66 3.75 -0.27
C LYS A 74 13.89 4.85 0.49
N PRO A 75 14.09 6.15 0.24
CA PRO A 75 13.37 7.18 1.01
C PRO A 75 11.86 7.13 0.78
N LEU A 76 11.40 6.96 -0.47
CA LEU A 76 9.98 6.94 -0.77
C LEU A 76 9.27 5.73 -0.16
N LEU A 77 9.85 4.53 -0.28
CA LEU A 77 9.29 3.33 0.35
C LEU A 77 9.29 3.43 1.88
N THR A 78 10.31 4.05 2.48
CA THR A 78 10.34 4.28 3.93
C THR A 78 9.17 5.14 4.38
N ILE A 79 8.97 6.29 3.72
CA ILE A 79 7.86 7.20 4.04
C ILE A 79 6.52 6.48 3.85
N LEU A 80 6.33 5.81 2.72
CA LEU A 80 5.07 5.12 2.41
C LEU A 80 4.76 4.01 3.41
N VAL A 81 5.75 3.23 3.87
CA VAL A 81 5.54 2.20 4.91
C VAL A 81 5.07 2.84 6.22
N VAL A 82 5.75 3.88 6.70
CA VAL A 82 5.40 4.52 7.98
C VAL A 82 4.01 5.12 7.91
N VAL A 83 3.71 5.83 6.83
CA VAL A 83 2.41 6.44 6.58
C VAL A 83 1.31 5.37 6.48
N ALA A 84 1.53 4.31 5.71
CA ALA A 84 0.57 3.22 5.57
C ALA A 84 0.37 2.44 6.87
N ALA A 85 1.41 2.24 7.69
CA ALA A 85 1.31 1.61 9.00
C ALA A 85 0.48 2.46 9.98
N GLY A 86 0.70 3.78 9.99
CA GLY A 86 -0.10 4.73 10.76
C GLY A 86 -1.57 4.71 10.32
N ALA A 87 -1.81 4.82 9.01
CA ALA A 87 -3.14 4.71 8.43
C ALA A 87 -3.82 3.39 8.84
N SER A 88 -3.13 2.26 8.68
CA SER A 88 -3.64 0.93 9.05
C SER A 88 -4.02 0.84 10.52
N TYR A 89 -3.20 1.42 11.41
CA TYR A 89 -3.48 1.48 12.85
C TYR A 89 -4.77 2.27 13.12
N PHE A 90 -4.88 3.49 12.60
CA PHE A 90 -6.04 4.34 12.86
C PHE A 90 -7.34 3.74 12.31
N MET A 91 -7.28 3.19 11.09
CA MET A 91 -8.41 2.46 10.49
C MET A 91 -8.78 1.22 11.33
N SER A 92 -7.80 0.47 11.84
CA SER A 92 -8.04 -0.74 12.63
C SER A 92 -8.59 -0.47 14.02
N GLN A 93 -8.12 0.58 14.70
CA GLN A 93 -8.46 0.86 16.10
C GLN A 93 -9.68 1.76 16.26
N TYR A 94 -9.87 2.71 15.34
CA TYR A 94 -10.90 3.74 15.46
C TYR A 94 -11.94 3.69 14.33
N GLY A 95 -11.79 2.78 13.35
CA GLY A 95 -12.72 2.68 12.22
C GLY A 95 -12.75 3.93 11.32
N ILE A 96 -11.71 4.77 11.40
CA ILE A 96 -11.62 6.03 10.67
C ILE A 96 -11.38 5.72 9.19
N TYR A 97 -12.13 6.37 8.29
CA TYR A 97 -11.82 6.38 6.87
C TYR A 97 -10.93 7.59 6.55
N LEU A 98 -9.80 7.37 5.89
CA LEU A 98 -8.90 8.45 5.47
C LEU A 98 -9.44 9.12 4.21
N ASP A 99 -10.39 10.02 4.41
CA ASP A 99 -10.96 10.89 3.38
C ASP A 99 -10.40 12.33 3.49
N PRO A 100 -10.64 13.20 2.50
CA PRO A 100 -10.19 14.60 2.55
C PRO A 100 -10.72 15.38 3.76
N GLY A 101 -11.87 15.01 4.32
CA GLY A 101 -12.40 15.62 5.55
C GLY A 101 -11.52 15.29 6.75
N MET A 102 -11.16 14.01 6.91
CA MET A 102 -10.24 13.57 7.96
C MET A 102 -8.86 14.21 7.81
N ALA A 103 -8.33 14.32 6.58
CA ALA A 103 -7.06 15.01 6.35
C ALA A 103 -7.13 16.49 6.75
N ARG A 104 -8.23 17.20 6.45
CA ARG A 104 -8.42 18.58 6.95
C ARG A 104 -8.49 18.65 8.47
N ASN A 105 -9.11 17.68 9.12
CA ASN A 105 -9.15 17.62 10.58
C ASN A 105 -7.73 17.46 11.14
N VAL A 106 -6.95 16.50 10.62
CA VAL A 106 -5.55 16.29 11.01
C VAL A 106 -4.70 17.54 10.79
N LEU A 107 -4.90 18.27 9.69
CA LEU A 107 -4.18 19.52 9.41
C LEU A 107 -4.56 20.68 10.35
N ARG A 108 -5.75 20.62 10.94
CA ARG A 108 -6.26 21.62 11.90
C ARG A 108 -6.03 21.23 13.37
N THR A 109 -5.72 19.96 13.64
CA THR A 109 -5.49 19.43 14.98
C THR A 109 -4.31 20.13 15.64
N ASP A 110 -4.50 20.58 16.88
CA ASP A 110 -3.45 21.20 17.69
C ASP A 110 -2.39 20.18 18.12
N ALA A 111 -1.14 20.61 18.29
CA ALA A 111 -0.05 19.74 18.73
C ALA A 111 -0.31 19.12 20.13
N ALA A 112 -1.10 19.76 20.99
CA ALA A 112 -1.53 19.22 22.27
C ALA A 112 -2.48 18.03 22.08
N GLU A 113 -3.49 18.15 21.23
CA GLU A 113 -4.45 17.07 20.92
C GLU A 113 -3.76 15.89 20.21
N ALA A 114 -2.83 16.17 19.30
CA ALA A 114 -2.06 15.13 18.62
C ALA A 114 -1.20 14.31 19.59
N ARG A 115 -0.66 14.94 20.65
CA ARG A 115 0.15 14.27 21.68
C ARG A 115 -0.68 13.37 22.59
N GLU A 116 -1.92 13.73 22.89
CA GLU A 116 -2.82 12.87 23.68
C GLU A 116 -3.16 11.57 22.93
N LEU A 117 -3.14 11.60 21.60
CA LEU A 117 -3.32 10.41 20.76
C LEU A 117 -2.06 9.52 20.67
N LEU A 118 -0.88 10.03 21.03
CA LEU A 118 0.38 9.27 21.03
C LEU A 118 0.42 8.29 22.21
N THR A 119 -0.19 7.12 22.05
CA THR A 119 -0.10 6.04 23.04
C THR A 119 1.08 5.10 22.74
N LEU A 120 1.68 4.51 23.79
CA LEU A 120 2.69 3.46 23.62
C LEU A 120 2.17 2.28 22.78
N ARG A 121 0.86 1.99 22.89
CA ARG A 121 0.18 0.98 22.07
C ARG A 121 0.19 1.33 20.59
N MET A 122 -0.03 2.60 20.24
CA MET A 122 0.09 3.07 18.86
C MET A 122 1.52 2.93 18.35
N MET A 123 2.50 3.43 19.10
CA MET A 123 3.92 3.34 18.71
C MET A 123 4.34 1.89 18.50
N GLY A 124 3.97 0.99 19.42
CA GLY A 124 4.25 -0.44 19.30
C GLY A 124 3.60 -1.08 18.08
N SER A 125 2.35 -0.72 17.77
CA SER A 125 1.62 -1.25 16.61
C SER A 125 2.21 -0.77 15.29
N ILE A 126 2.51 0.53 15.18
CA ILE A 126 3.16 1.11 13.99
C ILE A 126 4.55 0.52 13.84
N ALA A 127 5.33 0.39 14.91
CA ALA A 127 6.65 -0.22 14.88
C ALA A 127 6.58 -1.68 14.42
N LEU A 128 5.61 -2.46 14.91
CA LEU A 128 5.42 -3.85 14.49
C LEU A 128 5.11 -3.97 12.99
N LEU A 129 4.32 -3.04 12.44
CA LEU A 129 3.96 -3.02 11.02
C LEU A 129 5.03 -2.36 10.13
N ALA A 130 5.83 -1.43 10.65
CA ALA A 130 6.78 -0.67 9.84
C ALA A 130 8.20 -1.24 9.92
N LEU A 131 8.67 -1.65 11.09
CA LEU A 131 10.06 -2.09 11.27
C LEU A 131 10.46 -3.28 10.39
N PRO A 132 9.63 -4.33 10.20
CA PRO A 132 10.07 -5.50 9.42
C PRO A 132 10.58 -5.16 8.01
N PRO A 133 9.81 -4.47 7.13
CA PRO A 133 10.33 -4.09 5.81
C PRO A 133 11.43 -3.02 5.88
N LEU A 134 11.41 -2.13 6.87
CA LEU A 134 12.40 -1.04 6.98
C LEU A 134 13.77 -1.54 7.43
N LEU A 135 13.82 -2.54 8.31
CA LEU A 135 15.08 -3.18 8.72
C LEU A 135 15.72 -3.97 7.58
N LEU A 136 14.93 -4.44 6.61
CA LEU A 136 15.41 -5.13 5.42
C LEU A 136 16.04 -4.18 4.38
N LEU A 137 15.57 -2.92 4.28
CA LEU A 137 16.01 -1.95 3.26
C LEU A 137 17.54 -1.64 3.27
N PRO A 138 18.21 -1.52 4.42
CA PRO A 138 19.66 -1.35 4.48
C PRO A 138 20.45 -2.51 3.85
N TRP A 139 19.94 -3.75 3.94
CA TRP A 139 20.59 -4.95 3.38
C TRP A 139 20.37 -5.11 1.88
N VAL A 140 19.42 -4.37 1.30
CA VAL A 140 19.16 -4.36 -0.14
C VAL A 140 20.12 -3.42 -0.87
N THR A 141 20.82 -3.96 -1.87
CA THR A 141 21.62 -3.19 -2.82
C THR A 141 20.89 -3.17 -4.17
N LEU A 142 20.62 -1.99 -4.71
CA LEU A 142 19.90 -1.86 -5.98
C LEU A 142 20.85 -2.07 -7.15
N ARG A 143 20.49 -2.99 -8.05
CA ARG A 143 21.28 -3.30 -9.25
C ARG A 143 21.43 -2.05 -10.11
N GLN A 144 22.67 -1.69 -10.43
CA GLN A 144 22.94 -0.59 -11.33
C GLN A 144 22.72 -1.02 -12.79
N ARG A 145 21.90 -0.26 -13.51
CA ARG A 145 21.60 -0.47 -14.93
C ARG A 145 21.74 0.86 -15.66
N SER A 146 22.01 0.81 -16.97
CA SER A 146 21.92 2.00 -17.82
C SER A 146 20.51 2.60 -17.74
N LEU A 147 20.41 3.91 -17.95
CA LEU A 147 19.13 4.62 -17.84
C LEU A 147 18.11 4.08 -18.85
N THR A 148 18.52 3.82 -20.08
CA THR A 148 17.69 3.24 -21.14
C THR A 148 17.14 1.86 -20.75
N ARG A 149 18.00 0.98 -20.21
CA ARG A 149 17.58 -0.35 -19.77
C ARG A 149 16.66 -0.28 -18.55
N SER A 150 16.93 0.63 -17.62
CA SER A 150 16.07 0.85 -16.44
C SER A 150 14.67 1.32 -16.84
N VAL A 151 14.59 2.31 -17.74
CA VAL A 151 13.31 2.83 -18.23
C VAL A 151 12.56 1.77 -19.04
N GLY A 152 13.25 1.05 -19.94
CA GLY A 152 12.63 -0.01 -20.72
C GLY A 152 12.05 -1.13 -19.85
N LEU A 153 12.78 -1.59 -18.83
CA LEU A 153 12.28 -2.58 -17.88
C LEU A 153 11.12 -2.06 -17.03
N CYS A 154 11.17 -0.79 -16.61
CA CYS A 154 10.07 -0.17 -15.87
C CYS A 154 8.79 -0.11 -16.73
N VAL A 155 8.89 0.34 -17.99
CA VAL A 155 7.76 0.39 -18.92
C VAL A 155 7.18 -1.01 -19.15
N VAL A 156 8.02 -2.01 -19.44
CA VAL A 156 7.57 -3.40 -19.62
C VAL A 156 6.89 -3.92 -18.36
N ALA A 157 7.46 -3.67 -17.17
CA ALA A 157 6.88 -4.10 -15.90
C ALA A 157 5.52 -3.44 -15.64
N ILE A 158 5.38 -2.14 -15.94
CA ILE A 158 4.09 -1.42 -15.84
C ILE A 158 3.07 -2.03 -16.80
N LEU A 159 3.43 -2.28 -18.06
CA LEU A 159 2.52 -2.88 -19.03
C LEU A 159 2.05 -4.27 -18.59
N VAL A 160 2.97 -5.11 -18.12
CA VAL A 160 2.64 -6.43 -17.57
C VAL A 160 1.71 -6.28 -16.35
N ALA A 161 2.00 -5.37 -15.44
CA ALA A 161 1.16 -5.14 -14.27
C ALA A 161 -0.26 -4.68 -14.66
N VAL A 162 -0.39 -3.79 -15.66
CA VAL A 162 -1.70 -3.37 -16.18
C VAL A 162 -2.46 -4.55 -16.76
N VAL A 163 -1.83 -5.36 -17.62
CA VAL A 163 -2.48 -6.53 -18.24
C VAL A 163 -2.92 -7.53 -17.18
N VAL A 164 -2.05 -7.85 -16.21
CA VAL A 164 -2.36 -8.78 -15.13
C VAL A 164 -3.49 -8.22 -14.26
N GLY A 165 -3.41 -6.96 -13.84
CA GLY A 165 -4.40 -6.34 -12.96
C GLY A 165 -5.77 -6.22 -13.60
N VAL A 166 -5.84 -5.76 -14.85
CA VAL A 166 -7.09 -5.70 -15.63
C VAL A 166 -7.62 -7.11 -15.87
N GLY A 167 -6.75 -8.06 -16.23
CA GLY A 167 -7.11 -9.45 -16.44
C GLY A 167 -7.75 -10.08 -15.21
N THR A 168 -7.10 -10.01 -14.04
CA THR A 168 -7.63 -10.60 -12.81
C THR A 168 -8.89 -9.89 -12.31
N LEU A 169 -8.92 -8.55 -12.36
CA LEU A 169 -10.10 -7.80 -11.92
C LEU A 169 -11.31 -8.08 -12.82
N SER A 170 -11.11 -8.26 -14.13
CA SER A 170 -12.18 -8.58 -15.08
C SER A 170 -12.89 -9.90 -14.74
N LEU A 171 -12.16 -10.88 -14.19
CA LEU A 171 -12.74 -12.17 -13.77
C LEU A 171 -13.75 -12.02 -12.62
N VAL A 172 -13.61 -10.97 -11.79
CA VAL A 172 -14.44 -10.73 -10.60
C VAL A 172 -15.20 -9.40 -10.65
N PHE A 173 -15.20 -8.74 -11.82
CA PHE A 173 -15.61 -7.34 -11.95
C PHE A 173 -17.05 -7.09 -11.50
N LYS A 174 -17.99 -7.98 -11.84
CA LYS A 174 -19.41 -7.82 -11.45
C LYS A 174 -19.58 -7.78 -9.94
N ASP A 175 -18.97 -8.73 -9.25
CA ASP A 175 -19.06 -8.87 -7.79
C ASP A 175 -18.32 -7.70 -7.11
N PHE A 176 -17.12 -7.35 -7.59
CA PHE A 176 -16.34 -6.23 -7.07
C PHE A 176 -17.03 -4.89 -7.27
N ALA A 177 -17.56 -4.61 -8.47
CA ALA A 177 -18.25 -3.36 -8.78
C ALA A 177 -19.55 -3.21 -7.99
N ALA A 178 -20.30 -4.29 -7.78
CA ALA A 178 -21.46 -4.28 -6.90
C ALA A 178 -21.08 -3.92 -5.46
N GLN A 179 -20.02 -4.54 -4.94
CA GLN A 179 -19.53 -4.26 -3.59
C GLN A 179 -19.06 -2.81 -3.43
N MET A 180 -18.29 -2.27 -4.39
CA MET A 180 -17.84 -0.87 -4.35
C MET A 180 -18.97 0.14 -4.53
N ARG A 181 -20.06 -0.23 -5.22
CA ARG A 181 -21.25 0.63 -5.37
C ARG A 181 -22.06 0.70 -4.08
N ASN A 182 -22.18 -0.42 -3.37
CA ASN A 182 -22.94 -0.53 -2.14
C ASN A 182 -22.15 0.02 -0.93
N HIS A 183 -20.83 -0.21 -0.91
CA HIS A 183 -19.91 0.16 0.19
C HIS A 183 -18.78 1.03 -0.35
N LYS A 184 -19.11 2.27 -0.71
CA LYS A 184 -18.19 3.21 -1.38
C LYS A 184 -17.00 3.61 -0.51
N GLU A 185 -17.15 3.49 0.80
CA GLU A 185 -16.18 3.83 1.82
C GLU A 185 -14.99 2.86 1.86
N ILE A 186 -15.16 1.61 1.41
CA ILE A 186 -14.08 0.60 1.40
C ILE A 186 -12.86 1.08 0.61
N ARG A 187 -13.06 1.88 -0.45
CA ARG A 187 -11.94 2.42 -1.24
C ARG A 187 -11.04 3.38 -0.45
N TYR A 188 -11.55 4.01 0.61
CA TYR A 188 -10.76 4.89 1.49
C TYR A 188 -9.94 4.10 2.52
N LEU A 189 -10.06 2.77 2.54
CA LEU A 189 -9.21 1.90 3.36
C LEU A 189 -7.90 1.49 2.67
N LEU A 190 -7.74 1.84 1.39
CA LEU A 190 -6.60 1.41 0.58
C LEU A 190 -5.34 2.22 0.87
N ALA A 191 -4.49 1.76 1.79
CA ALA A 191 -3.23 2.41 2.13
C ALA A 191 -2.06 1.96 1.23
N PRO A 192 -1.12 2.86 0.84
CA PRO A 192 -1.04 4.29 1.18
C PRO A 192 -1.86 5.22 0.26
N VAL A 193 -2.56 4.71 -0.75
CA VAL A 193 -3.26 5.54 -1.76
C VAL A 193 -4.30 6.46 -1.13
N ASN A 194 -5.00 5.99 -0.10
CA ASN A 194 -5.97 6.75 0.66
C ASN A 194 -5.37 8.00 1.31
N VAL A 195 -4.15 7.91 1.85
CA VAL A 195 -3.46 9.07 2.43
C VAL A 195 -3.11 10.07 1.33
N VAL A 196 -2.53 9.63 0.22
CA VAL A 196 -2.22 10.52 -0.91
C VAL A 196 -3.48 11.24 -1.40
N TYR A 197 -4.58 10.50 -1.56
CA TYR A 197 -5.87 11.06 -1.98
C TYR A 197 -6.45 12.04 -0.95
N ALA A 198 -6.45 11.68 0.33
CA ALA A 198 -6.99 12.51 1.40
C ALA A 198 -6.27 13.86 1.50
N PHE A 199 -4.93 13.84 1.48
CA PHE A 199 -4.14 15.07 1.60
C PHE A 199 -4.17 15.92 0.31
N THR A 200 -4.15 15.31 -0.88
CA THR A 200 -4.29 16.07 -2.13
C THR A 200 -5.68 16.72 -2.25
N GLY A 201 -6.75 16.00 -1.87
CA GLY A 201 -8.10 16.54 -1.84
C GLY A 201 -8.32 17.61 -0.78
N ALA A 202 -7.64 17.52 0.38
CA ALA A 202 -7.72 18.52 1.44
C ALA A 202 -7.02 19.84 1.07
N LEU A 203 -6.01 19.80 0.20
CA LEU A 203 -5.29 20.99 -0.27
C LEU A 203 -5.98 21.68 -1.46
N ALA A 204 -6.83 20.94 -2.18
CA ALA A 204 -7.49 21.43 -3.39
C ALA A 204 -8.82 22.17 -3.14
N GLY A 205 -9.35 22.19 -1.91
CA GLY A 205 -10.61 22.85 -1.57
C GLY A 205 -10.60 23.39 -0.16
#